data_AF-A0A7Y5SF80-F1
#
_entry.id   AF-A0A7Y5SF80-F1
#
_cell.length_a   1.000
_cell.length_b   1.000
_cell.length_c   1.000
_cell.angle_alpha   90.00
_cell.angle_beta   90.00
_cell.angle_gamma   90.00
#
_symmetry.space_group_name_H-M   'P 1'
#
loop_
_entity.id
_entity.type
_entity.pdbx_description
1 polymer ?
#
loop_
_entity_poly.entity_id
_entity_poly.type
_entity_poly.pdbx_seq_one_letter_code
_entity_poly.pdbx_strand_id
1 'polypeptide(L)' 'MDTPNIRICKHCEAPYDWRRSPSSSLKMTYCGSLCERADLGFTIEALLAESQVVRSAWRELLAA' A
#
# COMPACT_ATOMS: atom_id res chain seq x y z
N MET A 1 -5.15 -30.02 0.05
CA MET A 1 -6.18 -28.96 0.12
C MET A 1 -5.50 -27.67 -0.30
N ASP A 2 -5.67 -27.26 -1.56
CA ASP A 2 -5.24 -25.93 -1.99
C ASP A 2 -6.20 -24.91 -1.39
N THR A 3 -5.70 -23.98 -0.57
CA THR A 3 -6.44 -22.80 -0.16
C THR A 3 -6.23 -21.70 -1.20
N PRO A 4 -7.17 -21.51 -2.16
CA PRO A 4 -6.97 -20.60 -3.30
C PRO A 4 -6.84 -19.12 -2.88
N ASN A 5 -7.15 -18.82 -1.63
CA ASN A 5 -7.06 -17.50 -1.02
C ASN A 5 -5.71 -17.19 -0.36
N ILE A 6 -4.80 -18.16 -0.24
CA ILE A 6 -3.46 -17.92 0.33
C ILE A 6 -2.48 -17.53 -0.77
N ARG A 7 -1.76 -16.43 -0.57
CA ARG A 7 -0.68 -15.91 -1.43
C ARG A 7 0.60 -15.77 -0.60
N ILE A 8 1.73 -15.62 -1.28
CA ILE A 8 3.02 -15.25 -0.67
C ILE A 8 3.26 -13.76 -0.91
N CYS A 9 3.57 -13.01 0.15
CA CYS A 9 3.84 -11.59 0.02
C CYS A 9 5.15 -11.33 -0.73
N LYS A 10 5.15 -10.42 -1.71
CA LYS A 10 6.36 -10.06 -2.47
C LYS A 10 7.48 -9.41 -1.63
N HIS A 11 7.14 -8.74 -0.53
CA HIS A 11 8.12 -8.02 0.29
C HIS A 11 8.66 -8.87 1.45
N CYS A 12 7.77 -9.45 2.27
CA CYS A 12 8.17 -10.18 3.48
C CYS A 12 8.12 -11.71 3.35
N GLU A 13 7.71 -12.21 2.18
CA GLU A 13 7.64 -13.65 1.84
C GLU A 13 6.72 -14.49 2.76
N ALA A 14 5.95 -13.84 3.64
CA ALA A 14 5.00 -14.51 4.50
C ALA A 14 3.75 -14.97 3.72
N PRO A 15 3.21 -16.17 4.02
CA PRO A 15 1.90 -16.59 3.51
C PRO A 15 0.79 -15.76 4.16
N TYR A 16 -0.20 -15.35 3.37
CA TYR A 16 -1.31 -14.52 3.86
C TYR A 16 -2.61 -14.72 3.06
N ASP A 17 -3.77 -14.46 3.69
CA ASP A 17 -5.06 -14.45 3.01
C ASP A 17 -5.27 -13.12 2.27
N TRP A 18 -5.25 -13.15 0.93
CA TRP A 18 -5.35 -11.93 0.13
C TRP A 18 -6.66 -11.18 0.31
N ARG A 19 -7.74 -11.85 0.75
CA ARG A 19 -9.04 -11.21 1.00
C ARG A 19 -9.02 -10.31 2.24
N ARG A 20 -8.03 -10.51 3.12
CA ARG A 20 -7.85 -9.75 4.36
C ARG A 20 -6.71 -8.75 4.30
N SER A 21 -5.98 -8.67 3.18
CA SER A 21 -4.84 -7.75 3.06
C SER A 21 -5.31 -6.29 3.06
N PRO A 22 -4.72 -5.44 3.92
CA PRO A 22 -4.96 -3.99 3.92
C PRO A 22 -4.39 -3.23 2.72
N SER A 23 -3.59 -3.87 1.86
CA SER A 23 -3.10 -3.26 0.61
C SER A 23 -4.23 -3.29 -0.41
N SER A 24 -5.10 -2.28 -0.47
CA SER A 24 -6.41 -2.43 -1.13
C SER A 24 -6.27 -2.71 -2.64
N SER A 25 -5.40 -1.98 -3.32
CA SER A 25 -5.14 -2.07 -4.76
C SER A 25 -4.22 -3.22 -5.12
N LEU A 26 -3.35 -3.65 -4.19
CA LEU A 26 -2.33 -4.69 -4.40
C LEU A 26 -2.48 -5.85 -3.41
N LYS A 27 -3.71 -6.15 -2.98
CA LYS A 27 -4.01 -7.19 -1.97
C LYS A 27 -3.56 -8.59 -2.37
N MET A 28 -3.40 -8.87 -3.66
CA MET A 28 -2.90 -10.15 -4.17
C MET A 28 -1.37 -10.20 -4.32
N THR A 29 -0.67 -9.11 -4.00
CA THR A 29 0.79 -8.94 -4.10
C THR A 29 1.44 -8.74 -2.73
N TYR A 30 0.83 -7.91 -1.89
CA TYR A 30 1.34 -7.60 -0.55
C TYR A 30 0.36 -8.01 0.54
N CYS A 31 0.90 -8.45 1.68
CA CYS A 31 0.10 -8.81 2.86
C CYS A 31 -0.51 -7.60 3.59
N GLY A 32 -0.01 -6.39 3.31
CA GLY A 32 -0.57 -5.14 3.81
C GLY A 32 0.15 -3.90 3.30
N SER A 33 -0.43 -2.74 3.59
CA SER A 33 0.03 -1.42 3.12
C SER A 33 1.46 -1.06 3.57
N LEU A 34 1.93 -1.63 4.68
CA LEU A 34 3.32 -1.46 5.13
C LEU A 34 4.31 -2.14 4.18
N CYS A 35 4.01 -3.38 3.76
CA CYS A 35 4.84 -4.12 2.82
C CYS A 35 4.80 -3.50 1.42
N GLU A 36 3.63 -3.01 1.00
CA GLU A 36 3.48 -2.23 -0.23
C GLU A 36 4.36 -0.99 -0.22
N ARG A 37 4.25 -0.16 0.83
CA ARG A 37 5.04 1.07 0.96
C ARG A 37 6.54 0.80 1.13
N ALA A 38 6.92 -0.30 1.76
CA ALA A 38 8.33 -0.66 1.91
C ALA A 38 8.96 -1.08 0.57
N ASP A 39 8.21 -1.74 -0.31
CA ASP A 39 8.69 -2.16 -1.64
C ASP A 39 8.59 -1.02 -2.68
N LEU A 40 7.49 -0.27 -2.69
CA LEU A 40 7.22 0.76 -3.70
C LEU A 40 7.62 2.19 -3.27
N GLY A 41 7.82 2.43 -1.97
CA GLY A 41 8.02 3.76 -1.40
C GLY A 41 6.73 4.56 -1.14
N PHE A 42 5.59 4.08 -1.64
CA PHE A 42 4.25 4.68 -1.46
C PHE A 42 3.18 3.58 -1.44
N THR A 43 1.93 3.94 -1.14
CA THR A 43 0.77 3.08 -1.43
C THR A 43 -0.02 3.65 -2.59
N ILE A 44 -0.66 2.81 -3.41
CA ILE A 44 -1.49 3.28 -4.53
C ILE A 44 -2.63 4.15 -4.01
N GLU A 45 -3.22 3.82 -2.85
CA GLU A 45 -4.27 4.63 -2.25
C GLU A 45 -3.79 6.05 -1.92
N ALA A 46 -2.52 6.21 -1.51
CA ALA A 46 -1.96 7.52 -1.23
C ALA A 46 -1.74 8.35 -2.51
N LEU A 47 -1.48 7.70 -3.66
CA LEU A 47 -1.39 8.39 -4.96
C LEU A 47 -2.75 8.81 -5.50
N LEU A 48 -3.80 8.01 -5.23
CA LEU A 48 -5.16 8.27 -5.68
C LEU A 48 -5.94 9.22 -4.75
N ALA A 49 -5.40 9.54 -3.57
CA ALA A 49 -6.04 10.44 -2.64
C ALA A 49 -6.20 11.84 -3.26
N GLU A 50 -7.39 12.42 -3.14
CA GLU A 50 -7.69 13.79 -3.61
C GLU A 50 -6.91 14.87 -2.83
N SER A 51 -6.32 14.51 -1.69
CA SER A 51 -5.55 15.42 -0.84
C SER A 51 -4.05 15.36 -1.15
N GLN A 52 -3.45 16.51 -1.47
CA GLN A 52 -2.00 16.64 -1.56
C GLN A 52 -1.39 16.86 -0.16
N VAL A 53 -0.46 16.01 0.24
CA VAL A 53 0.32 16.19 1.47
C VAL A 53 1.64 16.85 1.12
N VAL A 54 1.75 18.15 1.37
CA VAL A 54 3.02 18.89 1.26
C VAL A 54 3.73 18.92 2.60
N ARG A 55 5.06 19.02 2.53
CA ARG A 55 5.89 19.34 3.70
C ARG A 55 5.41 20.66 4.31
N SER A 56 5.36 20.72 5.64
CA SER A 56 4.91 21.91 6.37
C SER A 56 5.67 23.18 5.96
N ALA A 57 6.98 23.05 5.70
CA ALA A 57 7.84 24.15 5.23
C ALA A 57 7.47 24.70 3.83
N TRP A 58 6.59 24.02 3.09
CA TRP A 58 6.19 24.37 1.72
C TRP A 58 4.74 24.85 1.67
N ARG A 59 4.08 25.06 2.83
CA ARG A 59 2.67 25.49 2.90
C ARG A 59 2.41 26.81 2.16
N GLU A 60 3.36 27.72 2.16
CA GLU A 60 3.24 29.02 1.48
C GLU A 60 3.09 28.88 -0.04
N LEU A 61 3.61 27.81 -0.64
CA LEU A 61 3.50 27.55 -2.08
C LEU A 61 2.11 27.05 -2.51
N LEU A 62 1.25 26.66 -1.56
CA LEU A 62 -0.13 26.25 -1.81
C LEU A 62 -1.15 27.38 -1.62
N ALA A 63 -0.71 28.57 -1.22
CA ALA A 63 -1.60 29.71 -0.95
C ALA A 63 -1.89 30.58 -2.20
N ALA A 64 -1.51 30.12 -3.40
CA ALA A 64 -1.66 30.83 -4.67
C ALA A 64 -2.93 30.39 -5.42
#